data_AF-A0AB73YNH6-F1
#
_entry.id   AF-A0AB73YNH6-F1
#
_cell.length_a   1.000
_cell.length_b   1.000
_cell.length_c   1.000
_cell.angle_alpha   90.00
_cell.angle_beta   90.00
_cell.angle_gamma   90.00
#
_symmetry.space_group_name_H-M   'P 1'
#
loop_
_entity.id
_entity.type
_entity.pdbx_description
1 polymer ?
#
loop_
_entity_poly.entity_id
_entity_poly.type
_entity_poly.pdbx_seq_one_letter_code
_entity_poly.pdbx_strand_id
1 'polypeptide(L)'
;MGLTCWPRTAAGRVHDESRCGLANFDTALGLQINPRQPRAPPRICRIGLITAAASATGQAPRLGVMMVSSHLGSPDQAGHVDLASPADPPPPDASASHSPVDMPAPVAAAGSDRQPPIDLTAAAFFDVDNTLVQGSSAVHFGRGLAARHYFTYRDVLGFLYAQAKFQLLGKENSNDVAAGRRKALAFIEGRSVAELVALGEEIYDEIIADKIWDGTRELTQMHLDAGQQVWLITATPYELAATIARRLGLTGALGTVAESVDGIFTGRLVGEILHGTGKAHAVRSLAIREGLNLKRCTAYSDSYNDVPMLSLVGTAVAINPDARLRSLARERGWEIRDFRIARKAARIGVPSALALGAAGGALAALASRRQSR
;
A
#
# COMPACT_ATOMS: atom_id res chain seq x y z
N MET A 1 22.73 -36.55 -41.05
CA MET A 1 22.79 -35.58 -39.93
C MET A 1 22.68 -34.18 -40.54
N GLY A 2 21.78 -33.36 -39.98
CA GLY A 2 21.18 -32.14 -40.56
C GLY A 2 22.18 -31.05 -40.99
N LEU A 3 21.94 -30.40 -42.13
CA LEU A 3 21.01 -29.26 -42.37
C LEU A 3 21.76 -27.94 -42.28
N THR A 4 22.21 -27.51 -43.46
CA THR A 4 22.90 -26.26 -43.80
C THR A 4 21.92 -25.13 -44.13
N CYS A 5 22.33 -23.91 -43.77
CA CYS A 5 21.74 -22.62 -44.11
C CYS A 5 21.40 -22.45 -45.60
N TRP A 6 20.37 -21.63 -45.87
CA TRP A 6 20.11 -21.02 -47.18
C TRP A 6 20.09 -19.48 -47.09
N PRO A 7 20.65 -18.75 -48.07
CA PRO A 7 20.75 -17.29 -48.06
C PRO A 7 19.71 -16.58 -48.95
N ARG A 8 19.70 -15.24 -48.84
CA ARG A 8 18.91 -14.24 -49.59
C ARG A 8 19.01 -14.38 -51.12
N THR A 9 17.91 -14.10 -51.83
CA THR A 9 17.65 -12.92 -52.70
C THR A 9 16.61 -13.25 -53.78
N ALA A 10 15.75 -12.28 -54.14
CA ALA A 10 15.49 -11.82 -55.50
C ALA A 10 14.11 -11.15 -55.65
N ALA A 11 14.11 -10.05 -56.38
CA ALA A 11 12.97 -9.22 -56.75
C ALA A 11 12.17 -9.80 -57.93
N GLY A 12 10.92 -9.34 -58.09
CA GLY A 12 10.46 -8.83 -59.38
C GLY A 12 9.08 -9.28 -59.89
N ARG A 13 8.19 -8.26 -60.03
CA ARG A 13 7.24 -8.02 -61.15
C ARG A 13 5.99 -8.94 -61.20
N VAL A 14 4.75 -8.46 -61.32
CA VAL A 14 4.10 -7.81 -62.49
C VAL A 14 2.63 -7.43 -62.13
N HIS A 15 2.18 -6.22 -62.56
CA HIS A 15 0.86 -5.74 -63.07
C HIS A 15 -0.48 -6.36 -62.57
N ASP A 16 -1.65 -5.72 -62.54
CA ASP A 16 -2.20 -4.36 -62.76
C ASP A 16 -3.75 -4.52 -62.66
N GLU A 17 -4.45 -3.39 -62.55
CA GLU A 17 -5.85 -3.15 -62.95
C GLU A 17 -7.01 -3.42 -61.97
N SER A 18 -7.53 -2.28 -61.48
CA SER A 18 -8.88 -1.77 -61.78
C SER A 18 -10.00 -1.81 -60.71
N ARG A 19 -10.23 -0.61 -60.18
CA ARG A 19 -11.49 0.17 -60.15
C ARG A 19 -12.55 -0.04 -59.05
N CYS A 20 -12.77 1.10 -58.36
CA CYS A 20 -14.04 1.81 -58.09
C CYS A 20 -15.15 1.16 -57.27
N GLY A 21 -15.55 1.87 -56.21
CA GLY A 21 -16.86 1.74 -55.56
C GLY A 21 -17.03 2.67 -54.36
N LEU A 22 -17.23 3.97 -54.63
CA LEU A 22 -17.79 4.94 -53.68
C LEU A 22 -19.24 4.55 -53.31
N ALA A 23 -19.60 4.61 -52.03
CA ALA A 23 -20.97 4.89 -51.60
C ALA A 23 -20.95 5.56 -50.21
N ASN A 24 -21.29 6.84 -50.19
CA ASN A 24 -21.74 7.59 -49.02
C ASN A 24 -23.13 7.08 -48.61
N PHE A 25 -23.41 7.01 -47.31
CA PHE A 25 -24.75 7.32 -46.79
C PHE A 25 -24.63 8.01 -45.44
N ASP A 26 -25.21 9.20 -45.40
CA ASP A 26 -25.24 10.17 -44.31
C ASP A 26 -26.68 10.21 -43.73
N THR A 27 -26.82 10.77 -42.53
CA THR A 27 -28.09 11.09 -41.80
C THR A 27 -28.86 9.89 -41.18
N ALA A 28 -29.42 9.91 -39.97
CA ALA A 28 -29.83 11.01 -39.09
C ALA A 28 -30.03 10.52 -37.63
N LEU A 29 -29.51 11.25 -36.65
CA LEU A 29 -30.12 11.40 -35.32
C LEU A 29 -29.67 12.75 -34.77
N GLY A 30 -30.59 13.72 -34.85
CA GLY A 30 -30.33 15.13 -34.58
C GLY A 30 -30.07 15.42 -33.11
N LEU A 31 -28.90 15.98 -32.82
CA LEU A 31 -28.67 16.80 -31.64
C LEU A 31 -28.73 18.27 -32.07
N GLN A 32 -29.80 18.98 -31.71
CA GLN A 32 -29.84 20.43 -31.77
C GLN A 32 -28.99 21.00 -30.63
N ILE A 33 -27.87 21.62 -30.99
CA ILE A 33 -27.03 22.43 -30.11
C ILE A 33 -27.56 23.86 -30.16
N ASN A 34 -28.08 24.36 -29.03
CA ASN A 34 -28.50 25.76 -28.87
C ASN A 34 -27.30 26.61 -28.41
N PRO A 35 -26.86 27.64 -29.18
CA PRO A 35 -25.75 28.49 -28.79
C PRO A 35 -26.28 29.78 -28.13
N ARG A 36 -26.18 29.87 -26.80
CA ARG A 36 -26.11 31.14 -26.03
C ARG A 36 -26.17 30.82 -24.54
N GLN A 37 -25.02 30.75 -23.85
CA GLN A 37 -24.78 31.30 -22.50
C GLN A 37 -23.26 31.19 -22.20
N PRO A 38 -22.58 32.27 -21.75
CA PRO A 38 -21.18 32.21 -21.37
C PRO A 38 -21.02 31.47 -20.03
N ARG A 39 -20.31 30.35 -20.03
CA ARG A 39 -19.92 29.63 -18.80
C ARG A 39 -18.68 30.30 -18.20
N ALA A 40 -18.78 30.70 -16.94
CA ALA A 40 -17.65 31.17 -16.14
C ALA A 40 -16.60 30.04 -15.99
N PRO A 41 -15.28 30.34 -16.08
CA PRO A 41 -14.25 29.33 -15.92
C PRO A 41 -14.17 28.83 -14.47
N PRO A 42 -13.85 27.54 -14.24
CA PRO A 42 -13.59 27.05 -12.89
C PRO A 42 -12.38 27.77 -12.29
N ARG A 43 -12.49 28.20 -11.04
CA ARG A 43 -11.39 28.79 -10.28
C ARG A 43 -10.32 27.73 -10.04
N ILE A 44 -9.26 27.81 -10.82
CA ILE A 44 -8.00 27.09 -10.58
C ILE A 44 -7.36 27.72 -9.35
N CYS A 45 -7.26 26.96 -8.24
CA CYS A 45 -6.37 27.29 -7.15
C CYS A 45 -4.93 27.22 -7.66
N ARG A 46 -4.30 28.38 -7.87
CA ARG A 46 -2.85 28.51 -8.08
C ARG A 46 -2.15 28.09 -6.80
N ILE A 47 -1.56 26.89 -6.79
CA ILE A 47 -0.43 26.59 -5.90
C ILE A 47 0.78 27.24 -6.55
N GLY A 48 1.40 28.19 -5.86
CA GLY A 48 2.57 28.92 -6.33
C GLY A 48 3.72 27.96 -6.63
N LEU A 49 4.17 27.97 -7.88
CA LEU A 49 5.40 27.34 -8.31
C LEU A 49 6.57 28.19 -7.77
N ILE A 50 7.24 27.74 -6.71
CA ILE A 50 8.55 28.27 -6.37
C ILE A 50 9.56 27.55 -7.25
N THR A 51 10.04 28.25 -8.28
CA THR A 51 11.18 27.83 -9.09
C THR A 51 12.44 28.01 -8.25
N ALA A 52 12.98 26.93 -7.69
CA ALA A 52 14.34 26.93 -7.15
C ALA A 52 15.30 26.54 -8.28
N ALA A 53 16.11 27.50 -8.71
CA ALA A 53 17.23 27.27 -9.62
C ALA A 53 18.25 26.35 -8.94
N ALA A 54 18.66 25.30 -9.65
CA ALA A 54 19.74 24.43 -9.24
C ALA A 54 21.08 25.18 -9.24
N SER A 55 21.77 25.15 -8.11
CA SER A 55 23.23 25.34 -8.06
C SER A 55 23.84 24.24 -7.21
N ALA A 56 24.85 23.61 -7.79
CA ALA A 56 25.51 22.42 -7.29
C ALA A 56 26.46 22.77 -6.15
N THR A 57 26.14 22.31 -4.94
CA THR A 57 27.11 22.01 -3.87
C THR A 57 26.44 21.06 -2.88
N GLY A 58 27.06 19.91 -2.62
CA GLY A 58 26.49 18.84 -1.80
C GLY A 58 26.52 19.17 -0.31
N GLN A 59 25.33 19.30 0.30
CA GLN A 59 25.09 19.00 1.71
C GLN A 59 23.57 18.95 1.95
N ALA A 60 23.06 17.84 2.48
CA ALA A 60 21.64 17.64 2.74
C ALA A 60 21.19 18.46 3.97
N PRO A 61 20.07 19.21 3.92
CA PRO A 61 19.56 19.89 5.10
C PRO A 61 18.70 18.95 5.96
N ARG A 62 19.01 18.93 7.26
CA ARG A 62 18.14 18.43 8.33
C ARG A 62 16.97 19.41 8.51
N LEU A 63 15.72 18.98 8.35
CA LEU A 63 14.55 19.80 8.70
C LEU A 63 14.30 19.74 10.22
N GLY A 64 14.74 20.77 10.93
CA GLY A 64 14.23 21.13 12.25
C GLY A 64 13.06 22.10 12.09
N VAL A 65 11.95 21.82 12.76
CA VAL A 65 10.80 22.73 12.86
C VAL A 65 11.20 23.87 13.80
N MET A 66 11.30 25.10 13.28
CA MET A 66 11.50 26.29 14.09
C MET A 66 10.31 27.24 13.88
N MET A 67 9.52 27.43 14.94
CA MET A 67 8.52 28.50 15.01
C MET A 67 9.24 29.85 15.01
N VAL A 68 8.86 30.76 14.13
CA VAL A 68 9.36 32.13 14.12
C VAL A 68 8.24 33.05 14.61
N SER A 69 8.43 33.59 15.82
CA SER A 69 7.73 34.79 16.31
C SER A 69 8.40 36.04 15.76
N SER A 70 7.59 37.01 15.39
CA SER A 70 7.96 38.29 14.80
C SER A 70 8.42 39.31 15.84
N HIS A 71 9.66 39.79 15.73
CA HIS A 71 10.08 41.05 16.33
C HIS A 71 10.84 41.93 15.32
N LEU A 72 10.39 43.18 15.25
CA LEU A 72 10.91 44.28 14.45
C LEU A 72 12.27 44.74 14.98
N GLY A 73 13.23 44.97 14.08
CA GLY A 73 14.51 45.62 14.38
C GLY A 73 15.16 46.16 13.11
N SER A 74 15.40 47.48 13.09
CA SER A 74 15.99 48.28 12.01
C SER A 74 17.51 48.04 11.84
N PRO A 75 18.12 48.46 10.70
CA PRO A 75 19.51 48.12 10.37
C PRO A 75 20.49 49.23 10.76
N ASP A 76 21.74 48.87 11.08
CA ASP A 76 22.90 49.72 10.74
C ASP A 76 24.26 49.00 10.80
N GLN A 77 25.13 49.41 9.87
CA GLN A 77 26.61 49.46 9.90
C GLN A 77 27.50 48.25 9.52
N ALA A 78 27.89 48.25 8.24
CA ALA A 78 29.23 48.38 7.65
C ALA A 78 30.54 47.93 8.37
N GLY A 79 31.44 47.34 7.56
CA GLY A 79 32.90 47.20 7.78
C GLY A 79 33.31 45.72 7.92
N HIS A 80 34.38 45.18 7.34
CA HIS A 80 35.50 45.67 6.55
C HIS A 80 36.14 44.39 5.93
N VAL A 81 36.72 44.51 4.74
CA VAL A 81 37.41 43.45 3.97
C VAL A 81 38.88 43.42 4.37
N ASP A 82 39.51 42.24 4.39
CA ASP A 82 40.92 42.13 4.00
C ASP A 82 41.25 40.74 3.43
N LEU A 83 41.87 40.76 2.25
CA LEU A 83 42.46 39.65 1.53
C LEU A 83 43.97 39.64 1.77
N ALA A 84 44.54 38.47 2.06
CA ALA A 84 45.94 38.18 1.72
C ALA A 84 46.11 36.68 1.46
N SER A 85 46.82 36.36 0.37
CA SER A 85 47.15 35.03 -0.15
C SER A 85 48.70 34.96 -0.31
N PRO A 86 49.31 33.90 -0.87
CA PRO A 86 49.92 32.76 -0.18
C PRO A 86 51.46 32.67 -0.38
N ALA A 87 52.14 31.73 0.28
CA ALA A 87 53.50 31.30 -0.09
C ALA A 87 53.79 29.84 0.33
N ASP A 88 54.13 29.00 -0.66
CA ASP A 88 54.77 27.67 -0.53
C ASP A 88 56.33 27.79 -0.63
N PRO A 89 57.14 26.70 -0.72
CA PRO A 89 57.71 25.89 0.37
C PRO A 89 59.26 25.73 0.23
N PRO A 90 59.94 24.92 1.07
CA PRO A 90 61.22 24.31 0.63
C PRO A 90 61.38 22.82 1.10
N PRO A 91 62.47 22.08 0.77
CA PRO A 91 62.47 20.90 -0.11
C PRO A 91 62.87 19.59 0.61
N PRO A 92 63.05 18.45 -0.11
CA PRO A 92 63.15 17.11 0.49
C PRO A 92 64.60 16.67 0.72
N ASP A 93 64.81 15.74 1.65
CA ASP A 93 65.98 14.86 1.63
C ASP A 93 65.64 13.45 2.10
N ALA A 94 66.27 12.50 1.42
CA ALA A 94 66.04 11.07 1.45
C ALA A 94 67.05 10.34 2.34
N SER A 95 66.63 9.26 3.02
CA SER A 95 67.45 8.05 3.17
C SER A 95 66.68 6.88 3.79
N ALA A 96 66.57 5.84 2.96
CA ALA A 96 66.38 4.40 3.14
C ALA A 96 66.22 3.72 4.52
N SER A 97 65.29 2.74 4.48
CA SER A 97 65.36 1.35 4.98
C SER A 97 65.30 1.07 6.48
N HIS A 98 64.14 0.56 6.93
CA HIS A 98 64.00 -0.82 7.41
C HIS A 98 62.52 -1.16 7.61
N SER A 99 62.03 -2.17 6.89
CA SER A 99 60.70 -2.74 7.09
C SER A 99 60.70 -3.73 8.26
N PRO A 100 59.74 -3.66 9.18
CA PRO A 100 59.21 -4.82 9.86
C PRO A 100 57.91 -5.25 9.16
N VAL A 101 57.79 -6.55 8.93
CA VAL A 101 56.58 -7.23 8.47
C VAL A 101 55.49 -7.03 9.52
N ASP A 102 54.49 -6.21 9.21
CA ASP A 102 53.32 -6.03 10.07
C ASP A 102 52.34 -7.17 9.79
N MET A 103 52.18 -8.05 10.78
CA MET A 103 51.16 -9.07 10.81
C MET A 103 49.78 -8.39 10.83
N PRO A 104 48.78 -8.82 10.04
CA PRO A 104 47.46 -8.21 10.09
C PRO A 104 46.86 -8.43 11.49
N ALA A 105 46.57 -7.32 12.17
CA ALA A 105 45.80 -7.31 13.41
C ALA A 105 44.47 -8.07 13.22
N PRO A 106 43.98 -8.78 14.25
CA PRO A 106 42.71 -9.49 14.14
C PRO A 106 41.63 -8.46 13.83
N VAL A 107 40.98 -8.62 12.68
CA VAL A 107 39.86 -7.80 12.26
C VAL A 107 38.78 -8.00 13.31
N ALA A 108 38.70 -7.07 14.26
CA ALA A 108 37.59 -6.99 15.17
C ALA A 108 36.32 -6.98 14.31
N ALA A 109 35.48 -7.98 14.51
CA ALA A 109 34.17 -8.05 13.90
C ALA A 109 33.37 -6.83 14.39
N ALA A 110 33.52 -5.71 13.67
CA ALA A 110 32.63 -4.59 13.77
C ALA A 110 31.28 -5.10 13.28
N GLY A 111 30.43 -5.49 14.23
CA GLY A 111 29.00 -5.68 13.97
C GLY A 111 28.49 -4.40 13.34
N SER A 112 28.23 -4.44 12.05
CA SER A 112 27.74 -3.28 11.33
C SER A 112 26.26 -3.14 11.64
N ASP A 113 25.95 -2.30 12.62
CA ASP A 113 24.66 -1.60 12.81
C ASP A 113 24.27 -0.71 11.62
N ARG A 114 24.77 -1.00 10.40
CA ARG A 114 24.37 -0.31 9.19
C ARG A 114 23.03 -0.89 8.76
N GLN A 115 21.97 -0.17 9.10
CA GLN A 115 20.68 -0.30 8.46
C GLN A 115 20.90 -0.40 6.94
N PRO A 116 20.37 -1.44 6.27
CA PRO A 116 20.65 -1.68 4.87
C PRO A 116 20.24 -0.47 4.02
N PRO A 117 20.95 -0.23 2.91
CA PRO A 117 20.68 0.91 2.05
C PRO A 117 19.23 0.89 1.57
N ILE A 118 18.56 2.02 1.71
CA ILE A 118 17.15 2.21 1.32
C ILE A 118 17.01 1.91 -0.18
N ASP A 119 16.13 0.97 -0.53
CA ASP A 119 15.76 0.67 -1.91
C ASP A 119 14.57 1.55 -2.33
N LEU A 120 14.90 2.74 -2.82
CA LEU A 120 13.91 3.73 -3.27
C LEU A 120 13.11 3.27 -4.51
N THR A 121 13.51 2.16 -5.17
CA THR A 121 12.88 1.70 -6.41
C THR A 121 11.97 0.49 -6.24
N ALA A 122 11.88 -0.06 -5.02
CA ALA A 122 11.06 -1.23 -4.71
C ALA A 122 10.01 -0.90 -3.64
N ALA A 123 8.89 -1.63 -3.71
CA ALA A 123 7.81 -1.49 -2.76
C ALA A 123 7.05 -2.80 -2.60
N ALA A 124 6.39 -2.95 -1.46
CA ALA A 124 5.45 -4.01 -1.19
C ALA A 124 4.03 -3.46 -1.03
N PHE A 125 3.09 -4.04 -1.77
CA PHE A 125 1.69 -3.66 -1.78
C PHE A 125 0.85 -4.72 -1.08
N PHE A 126 0.13 -4.32 -0.02
CA PHE A 126 -0.68 -5.23 0.77
C PHE A 126 -2.16 -4.89 0.66
N ASP A 127 -2.98 -5.87 0.30
CA ASP A 127 -4.40 -5.79 0.62
C ASP A 127 -4.60 -5.84 2.15
N VAL A 128 -5.75 -5.34 2.62
CA VAL A 128 -6.06 -5.25 4.05
C VAL A 128 -6.95 -6.40 4.50
N ASP A 129 -8.14 -6.52 3.93
CA ASP A 129 -9.17 -7.46 4.40
C ASP A 129 -8.74 -8.91 4.10
N ASN A 130 -8.84 -9.79 5.09
CA ASN A 130 -8.32 -11.18 5.09
C ASN A 130 -6.83 -11.40 4.78
N THR A 131 -6.12 -10.37 4.32
CA THR A 131 -4.70 -10.37 3.98
C THR A 131 -3.86 -9.90 5.15
N LEU A 132 -4.00 -8.63 5.56
CA LEU A 132 -3.36 -8.05 6.74
C LEU A 132 -4.21 -8.24 8.00
N VAL A 133 -5.51 -7.99 7.88
CA VAL A 133 -6.48 -8.05 8.97
C VAL A 133 -7.37 -9.28 8.80
N GLN A 134 -7.64 -9.99 9.88
CA GLN A 134 -8.56 -11.12 9.93
C GLN A 134 -10.00 -10.64 9.69
N GLY A 135 -10.63 -11.09 8.60
CA GLY A 135 -11.97 -10.64 8.22
C GLY A 135 -11.95 -9.25 7.58
N SER A 136 -13.12 -8.61 7.55
CA SER A 136 -13.26 -7.27 6.96
C SER A 136 -13.00 -6.17 7.99
N SER A 137 -12.02 -5.32 7.71
CA SER A 137 -11.71 -4.12 8.48
C SER A 137 -12.89 -3.15 8.53
N ALA A 138 -13.65 -3.01 7.44
CA ALA A 138 -14.86 -2.18 7.41
C ALA A 138 -15.94 -2.71 8.37
N VAL A 139 -16.09 -4.03 8.51
CA VAL A 139 -17.02 -4.64 9.47
C VAL A 139 -16.57 -4.41 10.91
N HIS A 140 -15.27 -4.56 11.20
CA HIS A 140 -14.71 -4.26 12.53
C HIS A 140 -14.89 -2.79 12.89
N PHE A 141 -14.64 -1.90 11.93
CA PHE A 141 -14.84 -0.48 12.09
C PHE A 141 -16.31 -0.13 12.35
N GLY A 142 -17.22 -0.68 11.54
CA GLY A 142 -18.66 -0.54 11.77
C GLY A 142 -19.09 -1.06 13.15
N ARG A 143 -18.52 -2.17 13.64
CA ARG A 143 -18.81 -2.65 15.01
C ARG A 143 -18.33 -1.67 16.08
N GLY A 144 -17.13 -1.11 15.93
CA GLY A 144 -16.59 -0.12 16.84
C GLY A 144 -17.43 1.17 16.87
N LEU A 145 -17.89 1.63 15.71
CA LEU A 145 -18.81 2.77 15.58
C LEU A 145 -20.17 2.48 16.25
N ALA A 146 -20.72 1.28 16.04
CA ALA A 146 -21.99 0.89 16.67
C ALA A 146 -21.91 0.85 18.19
N ALA A 147 -20.81 0.35 18.75
CA ALA A 147 -20.59 0.32 20.20
C ALA A 147 -20.53 1.72 20.83
N ARG A 148 -20.23 2.75 20.03
CA ARG A 148 -20.16 4.16 20.44
C ARG A 148 -21.44 4.95 20.13
N HIS A 149 -22.54 4.26 19.80
CA HIS A 149 -23.80 4.88 19.37
C HIS A 149 -23.64 5.86 18.18
N TYR A 150 -22.61 5.63 17.35
CA TYR A 150 -22.35 6.46 16.17
C TYR A 150 -23.44 6.26 15.10
N PHE A 151 -24.11 5.11 15.11
CA PHE A 151 -25.30 4.86 14.31
C PHE A 151 -26.57 5.19 15.08
N THR A 152 -27.53 5.82 14.41
CA THR A 152 -28.88 5.90 14.96
C THR A 152 -29.56 4.53 14.87
N TYR A 153 -30.56 4.29 15.73
CA TYR A 153 -31.35 3.06 15.69
C TYR A 153 -31.99 2.82 14.31
N ARG A 154 -32.32 3.91 13.59
CA ARG A 154 -32.85 3.87 12.21
C ARG A 154 -31.80 3.39 11.20
N ASP A 155 -30.54 3.79 11.36
CA ASP A 155 -29.45 3.35 10.47
C ASP A 155 -29.19 1.85 10.64
N VAL A 156 -29.14 1.38 11.89
CA VAL A 156 -28.95 -0.05 12.21
C VAL A 156 -30.09 -0.90 11.63
N LEU A 157 -31.35 -0.49 11.81
CA LEU A 157 -32.50 -1.15 11.18
C LEU A 157 -32.42 -1.14 9.65
N GLY A 158 -31.97 -0.03 9.06
CA GLY A 158 -31.75 0.10 7.61
C GLY A 158 -30.69 -0.87 7.08
N PHE A 159 -29.59 -1.06 7.84
CA PHE A 159 -28.54 -2.04 7.53
C PHE A 159 -29.04 -3.48 7.67
N LEU A 160 -29.72 -3.81 8.76
CA LEU A 160 -30.29 -5.16 8.96
C LEU A 160 -31.30 -5.51 7.86
N TYR A 161 -32.14 -4.57 7.46
CA TYR A 161 -33.06 -4.75 6.35
C TYR A 161 -32.32 -4.94 5.02
N ALA A 162 -31.30 -4.14 4.73
CA ALA A 162 -30.49 -4.28 3.51
C ALA A 162 -29.77 -5.64 3.47
N GLN A 163 -29.23 -6.09 4.60
CA GLN A 163 -28.57 -7.39 4.73
C GLN A 163 -29.55 -8.56 4.59
N ALA A 164 -30.72 -8.48 5.21
CA ALA A 164 -31.79 -9.47 5.06
C ALA A 164 -32.28 -9.54 3.61
N LYS A 165 -32.47 -8.39 2.97
CA LYS A 165 -32.83 -8.29 1.54
C LYS A 165 -31.76 -8.94 0.65
N PHE A 166 -30.49 -8.72 0.93
CA PHE A 166 -29.38 -9.31 0.17
C PHE A 166 -29.35 -10.83 0.28
N GLN A 167 -29.51 -11.36 1.50
CA GLN A 167 -29.58 -12.80 1.78
C GLN A 167 -30.80 -13.47 1.11
N LEU A 168 -31.92 -12.74 1.00
CA LEU A 168 -33.17 -13.26 0.44
C LEU A 168 -33.26 -13.14 -1.09
N LEU A 169 -32.70 -12.09 -1.70
CA LEU A 169 -32.87 -11.81 -3.13
C LEU A 169 -31.67 -12.22 -4.00
N GLY A 170 -30.51 -12.55 -3.42
CA GLY A 170 -29.45 -13.38 -4.03
C GLY A 170 -28.85 -12.95 -5.38
N LYS A 171 -29.26 -11.82 -5.95
CA LYS A 171 -28.80 -11.32 -7.26
C LYS A 171 -28.33 -9.88 -7.11
N GLU A 172 -27.02 -9.71 -7.24
CA GLU A 172 -26.38 -8.40 -7.38
C GLU A 172 -26.81 -7.76 -8.70
N ASN A 173 -27.69 -6.75 -8.62
CA ASN A 173 -27.82 -5.76 -9.66
C ASN A 173 -26.83 -4.62 -9.41
N SER A 174 -26.23 -4.05 -10.45
CA SER A 174 -25.37 -2.87 -10.37
C SER A 174 -26.02 -1.69 -9.64
N ASN A 175 -27.36 -1.58 -9.75
CA ASN A 175 -28.16 -0.61 -9.01
C ASN A 175 -28.20 -0.87 -7.49
N ASP A 176 -28.11 -2.12 -7.03
CA ASP A 176 -28.07 -2.46 -5.60
C ASP A 176 -26.68 -2.19 -5.00
N VAL A 177 -25.60 -2.37 -5.77
CA VAL A 177 -24.24 -1.99 -5.35
C VAL A 177 -24.11 -0.47 -5.21
N ALA A 178 -24.63 0.28 -6.19
CA ALA A 178 -24.65 1.75 -6.12
C ALA A 178 -25.56 2.28 -4.99
N ALA A 179 -26.69 1.62 -4.73
CA ALA A 179 -27.58 1.96 -3.62
C ALA A 179 -26.97 1.60 -2.25
N GLY A 180 -26.29 0.46 -2.14
CA GLY A 180 -25.54 0.05 -0.95
C GLY A 180 -24.39 1.01 -0.65
N ARG A 181 -23.65 1.44 -1.68
CA ARG A 181 -22.59 2.45 -1.61
C ARG A 181 -23.12 3.80 -1.11
N ARG A 182 -24.24 4.28 -1.65
CA ARG A 182 -24.89 5.53 -1.18
C ARG A 182 -25.34 5.43 0.28
N LYS A 183 -25.96 4.32 0.69
CA LYS A 183 -26.36 4.11 2.09
C LYS A 183 -25.17 4.05 3.04
N ALA A 184 -24.06 3.43 2.62
CA ALA A 184 -22.83 3.37 3.39
C ALA A 184 -22.07 4.72 3.44
N LEU A 185 -22.43 5.72 2.64
CA LEU A 185 -21.83 7.06 2.73
C LEU A 185 -22.74 8.06 3.41
N ALA A 186 -24.05 7.85 3.36
CA ALA A 186 -25.03 8.69 4.02
C ALA A 186 -24.81 8.79 5.55
N PHE A 187 -24.20 7.77 6.18
CA PHE A 187 -23.96 7.81 7.63
C PHE A 187 -22.78 8.70 8.04
N ILE A 188 -21.81 8.93 7.14
CA ILE A 188 -20.70 9.86 7.39
C ILE A 188 -21.02 11.27 6.91
N GLU A 189 -22.09 11.48 6.13
CA GLU A 189 -22.47 12.80 5.63
C GLU A 189 -22.68 13.80 6.77
N GLY A 190 -22.10 14.99 6.63
CA GLY A 190 -22.16 16.04 7.65
C GLY A 190 -21.28 15.82 8.87
N ARG A 191 -20.53 14.71 8.95
CA ARG A 191 -19.57 14.42 10.03
C ARG A 191 -18.19 14.97 9.70
N SER A 192 -17.43 15.30 10.74
CA SER A 192 -16.07 15.78 10.53
C SER A 192 -15.11 14.62 10.22
N VAL A 193 -14.15 14.87 9.33
CA VAL A 193 -13.07 13.93 9.02
C VAL A 193 -12.24 13.65 10.28
N ALA A 194 -11.99 14.69 11.10
CA ALA A 194 -11.22 14.57 12.34
C ALA A 194 -11.88 13.62 13.36
N GLU A 195 -13.21 13.69 13.51
CA GLU A 195 -14.00 12.79 14.35
C GLU A 195 -13.85 11.33 13.88
N LEU A 196 -13.99 11.07 12.57
CA LEU A 196 -13.87 9.72 12.04
C LEU A 196 -12.45 9.15 12.19
N VAL A 197 -11.43 10.01 12.03
CA VAL A 197 -10.02 9.64 12.26
C VAL A 197 -9.79 9.29 13.74
N ALA A 198 -10.27 10.11 14.67
CA ALA A 198 -10.15 9.84 16.11
C ALA A 198 -10.82 8.52 16.50
N LEU A 199 -12.03 8.27 15.99
CA LEU A 199 -12.71 6.99 16.17
C LEU A 199 -11.94 5.82 15.53
N GLY A 200 -11.32 6.04 14.37
CA GLY A 200 -10.43 5.07 13.74
C GLY A 200 -9.24 4.69 14.60
N GLU A 201 -8.63 5.65 15.30
CA GLU A 201 -7.52 5.41 16.23
C GLU A 201 -7.98 4.55 17.43
N GLU A 202 -9.10 4.88 18.05
CA GLU A 202 -9.62 4.11 19.19
C GLU A 202 -10.03 2.69 18.79
N ILE A 203 -10.77 2.55 17.69
CA ILE A 203 -11.24 1.26 17.19
C ILE A 203 -10.06 0.39 16.73
N TYR A 204 -8.98 1.02 16.26
CA TYR A 204 -7.75 0.30 15.98
C TYR A 204 -7.21 -0.38 17.23
N ASP A 205 -7.05 0.38 18.31
CA ASP A 205 -6.48 -0.12 19.57
C ASP A 205 -7.37 -1.18 20.23
N GLU A 206 -8.69 -1.03 20.16
CA GLU A 206 -9.66 -1.96 20.79
C GLU A 206 -9.95 -3.23 20.00
N ILE A 207 -9.92 -3.16 18.66
CA ILE A 207 -10.43 -4.23 17.81
C ILE A 207 -9.43 -4.66 16.75
N ILE A 208 -8.88 -3.73 15.97
CA ILE A 208 -8.14 -4.08 14.75
C ILE A 208 -6.75 -4.64 15.08
N ALA A 209 -6.07 -4.10 16.09
CA ALA A 209 -4.73 -4.53 16.48
C ALA A 209 -4.64 -6.05 16.70
N ASP A 210 -5.61 -6.61 17.43
CA ASP A 210 -5.72 -8.06 17.74
C ASP A 210 -6.14 -8.93 16.54
N LYS A 211 -6.61 -8.30 15.47
CA LYS A 211 -7.04 -8.97 14.24
C LYS A 211 -5.96 -8.94 13.18
N ILE A 212 -4.84 -8.28 13.37
CA ILE A 212 -3.74 -8.35 12.41
C ILE A 212 -3.15 -9.77 12.40
N TRP A 213 -2.85 -10.30 11.23
CA TRP A 213 -2.12 -11.57 11.11
C TRP A 213 -0.64 -11.34 11.43
N ASP A 214 -0.11 -12.02 12.44
CA ASP A 214 1.31 -11.92 12.81
C ASP A 214 2.23 -12.21 11.62
N GLY A 215 1.94 -13.26 10.86
CA GLY A 215 2.71 -13.59 9.65
C GLY A 215 2.65 -12.54 8.54
N THR A 216 1.54 -11.77 8.43
CA THR A 216 1.49 -10.65 7.48
C THR A 216 2.20 -9.41 8.04
N ARG A 217 2.15 -9.18 9.36
CA ARG A 217 2.94 -8.13 10.04
C ARG A 217 4.44 -8.38 9.88
N GLU A 218 4.89 -9.62 10.02
CA GLU A 218 6.28 -10.02 9.79
C GLU A 218 6.71 -9.75 8.33
N LEU A 219 5.83 -10.03 7.36
CA LEU A 219 6.07 -9.69 5.96
C LEU A 219 6.21 -8.18 5.74
N THR A 220 5.35 -7.36 6.36
CA THR A 220 5.49 -5.91 6.27
C THR A 220 6.82 -5.45 6.87
N GLN A 221 7.21 -6.01 8.02
CA GLN A 221 8.47 -5.66 8.68
C GLN A 221 9.68 -6.08 7.85
N MET A 222 9.67 -7.27 7.25
CA MET A 222 10.72 -7.75 6.34
C MET A 222 11.01 -6.75 5.21
N HIS A 223 9.96 -6.16 4.61
CA HIS A 223 10.12 -5.18 3.55
C HIS A 223 10.69 -3.84 4.07
N LEU A 224 10.23 -3.38 5.24
CA LEU A 224 10.77 -2.20 5.88
C LEU A 224 12.25 -2.39 6.25
N ASP A 225 12.60 -3.55 6.81
CA ASP A 225 13.97 -3.93 7.17
C ASP A 225 14.86 -4.04 5.93
N ALA A 226 14.30 -4.37 4.76
CA ALA A 226 15.00 -4.34 3.48
C ALA A 226 15.12 -2.93 2.87
N GLY A 227 14.67 -1.90 3.57
CA GLY A 227 14.70 -0.51 3.11
C GLY A 227 13.69 -0.20 2.00
N GLN A 228 12.65 -1.02 1.83
CA GLN A 228 11.64 -0.85 0.79
C GLN A 228 10.43 -0.08 1.31
N GLN A 229 9.65 0.50 0.37
CA GLN A 229 8.38 1.11 0.73
C GLN A 229 7.30 0.06 1.00
N VAL A 230 6.42 0.31 1.96
CA VAL A 230 5.28 -0.58 2.25
C VAL A 230 3.97 0.20 2.21
N TRP A 231 3.07 -0.22 1.32
CA TRP A 231 1.82 0.47 1.04
C TRP A 231 0.62 -0.45 1.21
N LEU A 232 -0.43 0.04 1.86
CA LEU A 232 -1.73 -0.63 1.88
C LEU A 232 -2.54 -0.24 0.63
N ILE A 233 -3.18 -1.20 -0.03
CA ILE A 233 -4.01 -1.00 -1.22
C ILE A 233 -5.36 -1.69 -1.00
N THR A 234 -6.40 -0.93 -0.62
CA THR A 234 -7.64 -1.51 -0.11
C THR A 234 -8.91 -0.79 -0.59
N ALA A 235 -10.02 -1.53 -0.62
CA ALA A 235 -11.35 -0.96 -0.83
C ALA A 235 -11.92 -0.26 0.42
N THR A 236 -11.33 -0.50 1.60
CA THR A 236 -11.66 0.14 2.89
C THR A 236 -11.51 1.67 2.80
N PRO A 237 -12.29 2.45 3.58
CA PRO A 237 -12.11 3.90 3.69
C PRO A 237 -10.66 4.29 3.94
N TYR A 238 -10.20 5.32 3.24
CA TYR A 238 -8.83 5.81 3.31
C TYR A 238 -8.41 6.16 4.75
N GLU A 239 -9.30 6.78 5.52
CA GLU A 239 -9.02 7.23 6.89
C GLU A 239 -8.58 6.06 7.78
N LEU A 240 -9.31 4.94 7.69
CA LEU A 240 -8.99 3.74 8.45
C LEU A 240 -7.70 3.08 7.95
N ALA A 241 -7.53 2.98 6.63
CA ALA A 241 -6.32 2.41 6.04
C ALA A 241 -5.07 3.24 6.42
N ALA A 242 -5.18 4.57 6.43
CA ALA A 242 -4.13 5.48 6.84
C ALA A 242 -3.80 5.33 8.34
N THR A 243 -4.80 5.14 9.19
CA THR A 243 -4.59 4.82 10.62
C THR A 243 -3.80 3.51 10.79
N ILE A 244 -4.21 2.43 10.09
CA ILE A 244 -3.49 1.15 10.13
C ILE A 244 -2.04 1.32 9.66
N ALA A 245 -1.82 2.03 8.55
CA ALA A 245 -0.48 2.27 8.02
C ALA A 245 0.40 3.04 9.02
N ARG A 246 -0.10 4.12 9.63
CA ARG A 246 0.64 4.88 10.65
C ARG A 246 0.99 4.02 11.86
N ARG A 247 0.02 3.28 12.39
CA ARG A 247 0.20 2.44 13.60
C ARG A 247 1.17 1.29 13.39
N LEU A 248 1.34 0.83 12.15
CA LEU A 248 2.30 -0.20 11.76
C LEU A 248 3.63 0.36 11.24
N GLY A 249 3.81 1.68 11.18
CA GLY A 249 5.04 2.29 10.66
C GLY A 249 5.25 2.09 9.15
N LEU A 250 4.16 1.87 8.39
CA LEU A 250 4.23 1.68 6.93
C LEU A 250 4.42 3.02 6.21
N THR A 251 4.83 2.97 4.94
CA THR A 251 5.02 4.17 4.12
C THR A 251 3.70 4.92 3.87
N GLY A 252 2.60 4.20 3.65
CA GLY A 252 1.30 4.82 3.48
C GLY A 252 0.18 3.87 3.09
N ALA A 253 -0.96 4.43 2.72
CA ALA A 253 -2.14 3.70 2.30
C ALA A 253 -2.81 4.37 1.11
N LEU A 254 -3.42 3.57 0.24
CA LEU A 254 -4.41 3.96 -0.76
C LEU A 254 -5.70 3.21 -0.44
N GLY A 255 -6.76 3.97 -0.22
CA GLY A 255 -8.08 3.46 0.14
C GLY A 255 -9.17 4.10 -0.72
N THR A 256 -10.41 3.70 -0.47
CA THR A 256 -11.57 4.39 -1.04
C THR A 256 -11.73 5.76 -0.36
N VAL A 257 -11.79 6.83 -1.13
CA VAL A 257 -11.79 8.21 -0.62
C VAL A 257 -13.21 8.79 -0.59
N ALA A 258 -13.70 9.13 0.60
CA ALA A 258 -14.91 9.93 0.76
C ALA A 258 -14.61 11.40 0.50
N GLU A 259 -15.49 12.06 -0.25
CA GLU A 259 -15.37 13.48 -0.54
C GLU A 259 -15.67 14.27 0.74
N SER A 260 -14.79 15.22 1.04
CA SER A 260 -14.99 16.18 2.12
C SER A 260 -14.72 17.61 1.62
N VAL A 261 -15.43 18.56 2.20
CA VAL A 261 -15.26 20.00 1.99
C VAL A 261 -15.12 20.65 3.36
N ASP A 262 -14.08 21.44 3.55
CA ASP A 262 -13.75 22.11 4.82
C ASP A 262 -13.70 21.14 6.02
N GLY A 263 -13.20 19.92 5.78
CA GLY A 263 -13.08 18.88 6.81
C GLY A 263 -14.38 18.17 7.16
N ILE A 264 -15.45 18.36 6.40
CA ILE A 264 -16.75 17.72 6.60
C ILE A 264 -17.08 16.82 5.40
N PHE A 265 -17.50 15.58 5.65
CA PHE A 265 -17.88 14.65 4.58
C PHE A 265 -19.18 15.05 3.87
N THR A 266 -19.19 14.94 2.55
CA THR A 266 -20.33 15.31 1.69
C THR A 266 -21.29 14.15 1.41
N GLY A 267 -21.00 12.95 1.92
CA GLY A 267 -21.74 11.72 1.59
C GLY A 267 -21.45 11.18 0.18
N ARG A 268 -20.50 11.76 -0.55
CA ARG A 268 -20.04 11.30 -1.87
C ARG A 268 -18.65 10.69 -1.80
N LEU A 269 -18.22 10.05 -2.88
CA LEU A 269 -16.86 9.53 -3.03
C LEU A 269 -16.10 10.34 -4.08
N VAL A 270 -14.80 10.49 -3.84
CA VAL A 270 -13.86 10.95 -4.86
C VAL A 270 -13.54 9.77 -5.75
N GLY A 271 -14.13 9.75 -6.95
CA GLY A 271 -13.95 8.66 -7.92
C GLY A 271 -14.68 7.36 -7.55
N GLU A 272 -14.10 6.22 -7.93
CA GLU A 272 -14.67 4.89 -7.70
C GLU A 272 -14.07 4.19 -6.47
N ILE A 273 -14.75 3.14 -5.99
CA ILE A 273 -14.20 2.28 -4.92
C ILE A 273 -12.91 1.65 -5.44
N LEU A 274 -11.89 1.60 -4.58
CA LEU A 274 -10.60 1.02 -4.92
C LEU A 274 -10.66 -0.52 -4.86
N HIS A 275 -11.32 -1.12 -5.85
CA HIS A 275 -11.53 -2.57 -5.95
C HIS A 275 -11.10 -3.10 -7.32
N GLY A 276 -10.60 -4.34 -7.35
CA GLY A 276 -10.20 -5.04 -8.56
C GLY A 276 -9.23 -4.26 -9.44
N THR A 277 -9.65 -3.90 -10.66
CA THR A 277 -8.84 -3.12 -11.62
C THR A 277 -8.48 -1.73 -11.10
N GLY A 278 -9.28 -1.16 -10.19
CA GLY A 278 -8.97 0.11 -9.51
C GLY A 278 -7.67 0.03 -8.70
N LYS A 279 -7.44 -1.09 -7.99
CA LYS A 279 -6.18 -1.32 -7.24
C LYS A 279 -4.97 -1.36 -8.17
N ALA A 280 -5.09 -2.04 -9.31
CA ALA A 280 -4.05 -2.10 -10.31
C ALA A 280 -3.71 -0.72 -10.89
N HIS A 281 -4.72 0.13 -11.14
CA HIS A 281 -4.49 1.53 -11.55
C HIS A 281 -3.82 2.37 -10.46
N ALA A 282 -4.24 2.23 -9.21
CA ALA A 282 -3.63 2.93 -8.10
C ALA A 282 -2.15 2.56 -7.92
N VAL A 283 -1.81 1.26 -8.00
CA VAL A 283 -0.42 0.78 -7.94
C VAL A 283 0.42 1.33 -9.10
N ARG A 284 -0.11 1.35 -10.33
CA ARG A 284 0.61 1.97 -11.47
C ARG A 284 0.86 3.46 -11.26
N SER A 285 -0.15 4.19 -10.79
CA SER A 285 -0.04 5.63 -10.54
C SER A 285 0.95 5.94 -9.41
N LEU A 286 0.93 5.11 -8.36
CA LEU A 286 1.89 5.13 -7.25
C LEU A 286 3.32 4.80 -7.73
N ALA A 287 3.48 3.83 -8.63
CA ALA A 287 4.80 3.52 -9.17
C ALA A 287 5.40 4.67 -9.97
N ILE A 288 4.58 5.40 -10.73
CA ILE A 288 5.03 6.59 -11.47
C ILE A 288 5.45 7.71 -10.52
N ARG A 289 4.64 8.00 -9.49
CA ARG A 289 4.91 9.13 -8.59
C ARG A 289 6.15 8.91 -7.70
N GLU A 290 6.38 7.68 -7.24
CA GLU A 290 7.50 7.36 -6.34
C GLU A 290 8.73 6.80 -7.08
N GLY A 291 8.68 6.65 -8.41
CA GLY A 291 9.79 6.10 -9.20
C GLY A 291 10.02 4.59 -8.99
N LEU A 292 8.97 3.81 -8.74
CA LEU A 292 9.07 2.38 -8.46
C LEU A 292 9.23 1.57 -9.74
N ASN A 293 10.14 0.60 -9.70
CA ASN A 293 10.21 -0.46 -10.69
C ASN A 293 9.32 -1.63 -10.24
N LEU A 294 8.13 -1.75 -10.84
CA LEU A 294 7.17 -2.79 -10.49
C LEU A 294 7.73 -4.22 -10.59
N LYS A 295 8.74 -4.48 -11.43
CA LYS A 295 9.41 -5.80 -11.50
C LYS A 295 10.23 -6.13 -10.26
N ARG A 296 10.55 -5.15 -9.41
CA ARG A 296 11.20 -5.30 -8.11
C ARG A 296 10.21 -5.24 -6.95
N CYS A 297 8.94 -4.96 -7.23
CA CYS A 297 7.91 -4.87 -6.22
C CYS A 297 7.29 -6.23 -5.91
N THR A 298 6.67 -6.32 -4.74
CA THR A 298 5.88 -7.46 -4.30
C THR A 298 4.44 -7.04 -4.04
N ALA A 299 3.48 -7.93 -4.29
CA ALA A 299 2.08 -7.70 -3.94
C ALA A 299 1.48 -8.92 -3.22
N TYR A 300 0.63 -8.62 -2.23
CA TYR A 300 0.01 -9.58 -1.32
C TYR A 300 -1.50 -9.39 -1.32
N SER A 301 -2.26 -10.47 -1.53
CA SER A 301 -3.74 -10.46 -1.43
C SER A 301 -4.31 -11.86 -1.21
N ASP A 302 -5.51 -11.95 -0.65
CA ASP A 302 -6.31 -13.16 -0.49
C ASP A 302 -7.36 -13.36 -1.60
N SER A 303 -7.68 -12.31 -2.36
CA SER A 303 -8.83 -12.30 -3.25
C SER A 303 -8.46 -12.46 -4.72
N TYR A 304 -9.24 -13.27 -5.44
CA TYR A 304 -9.16 -13.35 -6.90
C TYR A 304 -9.40 -12.00 -7.59
N ASN A 305 -10.14 -11.08 -6.95
CA ASN A 305 -10.38 -9.74 -7.50
C ASN A 305 -9.09 -8.94 -7.69
N ASP A 306 -8.06 -9.24 -6.91
CA ASP A 306 -6.78 -8.53 -6.93
C ASP A 306 -5.77 -9.12 -7.90
N VAL A 307 -6.14 -10.13 -8.69
CA VAL A 307 -5.29 -10.71 -9.74
C VAL A 307 -4.70 -9.64 -10.67
N PRO A 308 -5.43 -8.59 -11.11
CA PRO A 308 -4.83 -7.53 -11.91
C PRO A 308 -3.68 -6.80 -11.20
N MET A 309 -3.76 -6.59 -9.88
CA MET A 309 -2.69 -5.99 -9.08
C MET A 309 -1.52 -6.96 -8.91
N LEU A 310 -1.81 -8.22 -8.55
CA LEU A 310 -0.81 -9.27 -8.39
C LEU A 310 -0.02 -9.53 -9.68
N SER A 311 -0.67 -9.41 -10.84
CA SER A 311 -0.03 -9.59 -12.15
C SER A 311 0.85 -8.42 -12.61
N LEU A 312 0.84 -7.27 -11.92
CA LEU A 312 1.65 -6.11 -12.29
C LEU A 312 3.09 -6.15 -11.77
N VAL A 313 3.29 -6.85 -10.67
CA VAL A 313 4.54 -6.81 -9.90
C VAL A 313 5.45 -7.99 -10.25
N GLY A 314 6.72 -7.88 -9.87
CA GLY A 314 7.69 -8.95 -10.07
C GLY A 314 7.45 -10.17 -9.18
N THR A 315 6.88 -9.98 -8.00
CA THR A 315 6.59 -11.06 -7.06
C THR A 315 5.16 -10.98 -6.55
N ALA A 316 4.37 -12.02 -6.80
CA ALA A 316 3.00 -12.12 -6.33
C ALA A 316 2.90 -13.21 -5.25
N VAL A 317 2.27 -12.87 -4.13
CA VAL A 317 2.09 -13.78 -3.00
C VAL A 317 0.60 -13.82 -2.61
N ALA A 318 0.02 -15.02 -2.65
CA ALA A 318 -1.35 -15.27 -2.26
C ALA A 318 -1.42 -15.56 -0.75
N ILE A 319 -2.01 -14.64 0.02
CA ILE A 319 -2.15 -14.75 1.48
C ILE A 319 -3.54 -15.23 1.82
N ASN A 320 -3.70 -16.29 2.61
CA ASN A 320 -5.00 -16.85 2.99
C ASN A 320 -5.99 -17.01 1.81
N PRO A 321 -5.57 -17.44 0.61
CA PRO A 321 -6.34 -17.19 -0.60
C PRO A 321 -7.70 -17.87 -0.61
N ASP A 322 -8.65 -17.22 -1.27
CA ASP A 322 -9.91 -17.83 -1.71
C ASP A 322 -9.65 -19.00 -2.68
N ALA A 323 -10.68 -19.80 -2.96
CA ALA A 323 -10.52 -20.99 -3.79
C ALA A 323 -10.04 -20.69 -5.22
N ARG A 324 -10.50 -19.57 -5.81
CA ARG A 324 -10.16 -19.18 -7.17
C ARG A 324 -8.73 -18.65 -7.25
N LEU A 325 -8.33 -17.77 -6.32
CA LEU A 325 -6.96 -17.27 -6.23
C LEU A 325 -5.99 -18.40 -5.93
N ARG A 326 -6.33 -19.35 -5.06
CA ARG A 326 -5.49 -20.52 -4.77
C ARG A 326 -5.23 -21.36 -6.02
N SER A 327 -6.26 -21.61 -6.83
CA SER A 327 -6.11 -22.37 -8.08
C SER A 327 -5.18 -21.65 -9.04
N LEU A 328 -5.39 -20.35 -9.24
CA LEU A 328 -4.57 -19.53 -10.12
C LEU A 328 -3.13 -19.40 -9.63
N ALA A 329 -2.92 -19.23 -8.33
CA ALA A 329 -1.60 -19.14 -7.72
C ALA A 329 -0.80 -20.43 -7.95
N ARG A 330 -1.44 -21.60 -7.85
CA ARG A 330 -0.81 -22.89 -8.19
C ARG A 330 -0.45 -22.99 -9.66
N GLU A 331 -1.35 -22.56 -10.55
CA GLU A 331 -1.13 -22.56 -12.00
C GLU A 331 0.05 -21.64 -12.40
N ARG A 332 0.14 -20.46 -11.78
CA ARG A 332 1.17 -19.45 -12.07
C ARG A 332 2.46 -19.59 -11.26
N GLY A 333 2.52 -20.57 -10.35
CA GLY A 333 3.66 -20.73 -9.43
C GLY A 333 3.82 -19.59 -8.43
N TRP A 334 2.75 -18.86 -8.11
CA TRP A 334 2.78 -17.84 -7.07
C TRP A 334 2.87 -18.47 -5.68
N GLU A 335 3.63 -17.84 -4.80
CA GLU A 335 3.77 -18.29 -3.42
C GLU A 335 2.41 -18.22 -2.70
N ILE A 336 2.09 -19.24 -1.91
CA ILE A 336 0.86 -19.28 -1.10
C ILE A 336 1.25 -19.38 0.38
N ARG A 337 0.80 -18.42 1.20
CA ARG A 337 0.90 -18.50 2.67
C ARG A 337 -0.50 -18.54 3.28
N ASP A 338 -0.78 -19.54 4.10
CA ASP A 338 -2.09 -19.71 4.76
C ASP A 338 -1.93 -19.73 6.28
N PHE A 339 -2.10 -18.56 6.89
CA PHE A 339 -1.97 -18.36 8.34
C PHE A 339 -3.17 -18.90 9.13
N ARG A 340 -4.29 -19.21 8.45
CA ARG A 340 -5.48 -19.81 9.08
C ARG A 340 -5.19 -21.22 9.58
N ILE A 341 -4.34 -21.96 8.88
CA ILE A 341 -3.99 -23.34 9.22
C ILE A 341 -3.17 -23.39 10.51
N ALA A 342 -2.11 -22.58 10.60
CA ALA A 342 -1.27 -22.49 11.79
C ALA A 342 -2.09 -22.10 13.03
N ARG A 343 -2.99 -21.12 12.89
CA ARG A 343 -3.90 -20.72 13.98
C ARG A 343 -4.86 -21.84 14.38
N LYS A 344 -5.44 -22.56 13.42
CA LYS A 344 -6.35 -23.69 13.71
C LYS A 344 -5.61 -24.81 14.44
N ALA A 345 -4.37 -25.11 14.02
CA ALA A 345 -3.50 -26.07 14.68
C ALA A 345 -3.14 -25.64 16.11
N ALA A 346 -2.78 -24.39 16.34
CA ALA A 346 -2.50 -23.87 17.68
C ALA A 346 -3.73 -23.93 18.60
N ARG A 347 -4.91 -23.51 18.09
CA ARG A 347 -6.14 -23.45 18.90
C ARG A 347 -6.68 -24.83 19.29
N ILE A 348 -6.52 -25.83 18.42
CA ILE A 348 -7.06 -27.19 18.66
C ILE A 348 -5.98 -28.10 19.25
N GLY A 349 -4.76 -28.07 18.71
CA GLY A 349 -3.70 -29.00 19.07
C GLY A 349 -3.11 -28.78 20.46
N VAL A 350 -2.90 -27.52 20.88
CA VAL A 350 -2.26 -27.22 22.17
C VAL A 350 -3.12 -27.65 23.36
N PRO A 351 -4.42 -27.30 23.44
CA PRO A 351 -5.26 -27.76 24.54
C PRO A 351 -5.45 -29.28 24.58
N SER A 352 -5.58 -29.93 23.41
CA SER A 352 -5.72 -31.39 23.34
C SER A 352 -4.46 -32.13 23.80
N ALA A 353 -3.27 -31.63 23.43
CA ALA A 353 -2.01 -32.20 23.90
C ALA A 353 -1.81 -32.03 25.42
N LEU A 354 -2.16 -30.86 25.97
CA LEU A 354 -2.10 -30.61 27.42
C LEU A 354 -3.07 -31.51 28.19
N ALA A 355 -4.30 -31.67 27.70
CA ALA A 355 -5.30 -32.54 28.33
C ALA A 355 -4.86 -34.01 28.34
N LEU A 356 -4.33 -34.51 27.22
CA LEU A 356 -3.79 -35.87 27.13
C LEU A 356 -2.57 -36.06 28.03
N GLY A 357 -1.66 -35.08 28.07
CA GLY A 357 -0.49 -35.11 28.96
C GLY A 357 -0.88 -35.13 30.43
N ALA A 358 -1.86 -34.33 30.86
CA ALA A 358 -2.37 -34.32 32.22
C ALA A 358 -3.05 -35.65 32.60
N ALA A 359 -3.86 -36.22 31.71
CA ALA A 359 -4.50 -37.51 31.94
C ALA A 359 -3.47 -38.66 32.04
N GLY A 360 -2.48 -38.68 31.13
CA GLY A 360 -1.38 -39.64 31.16
C GLY A 360 -0.53 -39.52 32.43
N GLY A 361 -0.20 -38.30 32.85
CA GLY A 361 0.53 -38.04 34.10
C GLY A 361 -0.23 -38.49 35.35
N ALA A 362 -1.55 -38.25 35.40
CA ALA A 362 -2.40 -38.70 36.50
C ALA A 362 -2.48 -40.24 36.59
N LEU A 363 -2.62 -40.92 35.44
CA LEU A 363 -2.63 -42.38 35.38
C LEU A 363 -1.28 -42.98 35.81
N ALA A 364 -0.17 -42.41 35.36
CA ALA A 364 1.17 -42.84 35.77
C ALA A 364 1.40 -42.66 37.29
N ALA A 365 0.94 -41.55 37.86
CA ALA A 365 1.01 -41.29 39.31
C ALA A 365 0.13 -42.25 40.13
N LEU A 366 -1.05 -42.62 39.62
CA LEU A 366 -1.91 -43.62 40.27
C LEU A 366 -1.31 -45.04 40.19
N ALA A 367 -0.68 -45.38 39.06
CA ALA A 367 0.00 -46.66 38.89
C ALA A 367 1.22 -46.79 39.81
N SER A 368 2.04 -45.75 39.94
CA SER A 368 3.22 -45.78 40.83
C SER A 368 2.84 -45.91 42.31
N ARG A 369 1.77 -45.24 42.75
CA ARG A 369 1.24 -45.36 44.13
C ARG A 369 0.69 -46.74 44.47
N ARG A 370 0.27 -47.53 43.47
CA ARG A 370 -0.19 -48.91 43.66
C ARG A 370 0.95 -49.92 43.78
N GLN A 371 2.13 -49.62 43.23
CA GLN A 371 3.31 -50.49 43.33
C GLN A 371 4.11 -50.27 44.63
N SER A 372 3.92 -49.13 45.31
CA SER A 372 4.58 -48.78 46.57
C SER A 372 3.80 -49.18 47.83
N ARG A 373 2.69 -49.91 47.69
CA ARG A 373 1.93 -50.54 48.78
C ARG A 373 1.99 -52.04 48.60
#